data_AF-A0A7S4JZR6-F1
#
_entry.id   AF-A0A7S4JZR6-F1
#
_cell.length_a   1.000
_cell.length_b   1.000
_cell.length_c   1.000
_cell.angle_alpha   90.00
_cell.angle_beta   90.00
_cell.angle_gamma   90.00
#
_symmetry.space_group_name_H-M   'P 1'
#
loop_
_entity.id
_entity.type
_entity.pdbx_description
1 polymer ?
#
loop_
_entity_poly.entity_id
_entity_poly.type
_entity_poly.pdbx_seq_one_letter_code
_entity_poly.pdbx_strand_id
1 'polypeptide(L)'
;EAAFPSIHSAFPLLYAMKSPFALCTPFLPLLVISNDGLLLPYEYQQRAMNKVFEEVNMSQVERFSTGLPPNRICEWQSHQFRAVFKCIDGFLVDFRWMYVSRLGNVGISFLPNTITNVEITACHQTSIVNTRYFPRDARSICYAYNSMRGSLDLRVLSDHLINLNLRSNEFTGPIDLQYLPRTLHTLILTTNSIDQKVVYYGNLPKAIDEIDLGGNAIRSVQCVAGDRRYVWKGIRDSKIY
;
A
#
# COMPACT_ATOMS: atom_id res chain seq x y z
N GLU A 1 -32.61 -4.96 69.26
CA GLU A 1 -33.78 -5.28 68.42
C GLU A 1 -33.32 -5.19 66.97
N ALA A 2 -33.13 -6.32 66.27
CA ALA A 2 -34.09 -6.94 65.31
C ALA A 2 -34.43 -6.00 64.12
N ALA A 3 -34.44 -6.35 62.83
CA ALA A 3 -34.24 -7.57 62.03
C ALA A 3 -34.14 -7.17 60.52
N PHE A 4 -33.68 -8.08 59.64
CA PHE A 4 -33.79 -8.09 58.15
C PHE A 4 -35.28 -8.23 57.66
N PRO A 5 -35.61 -8.46 56.36
CA PRO A 5 -35.23 -7.90 55.03
C PRO A 5 -36.47 -7.60 54.13
N SER A 6 -36.33 -7.22 52.84
CA SER A 6 -37.09 -7.85 51.72
C SER A 6 -36.77 -7.32 50.30
N ILE A 7 -36.64 -8.29 49.39
CA ILE A 7 -36.52 -8.25 47.92
C ILE A 7 -37.92 -8.19 47.29
N HIS A 8 -38.09 -7.57 46.11
CA HIS A 8 -39.13 -7.99 45.17
C HIS A 8 -38.67 -7.93 43.70
N SER A 9 -38.85 -9.09 43.05
CA SER A 9 -38.69 -9.46 41.65
C SER A 9 -39.88 -9.06 40.77
N ALA A 10 -39.69 -8.94 39.45
CA ALA A 10 -40.57 -9.53 38.42
C ALA A 10 -39.97 -9.46 37.00
N PHE A 11 -39.84 -10.64 36.37
CA PHE A 11 -39.69 -10.87 34.92
C PHE A 11 -41.04 -10.71 34.21
N PRO A 12 -41.04 -10.61 32.86
CA PRO A 12 -41.94 -11.49 32.09
C PRO A 12 -41.24 -12.22 30.92
N LEU A 13 -41.67 -13.46 30.70
CA LEU A 13 -41.33 -14.36 29.59
C LEU A 13 -42.42 -14.35 28.49
N LEU A 14 -41.93 -14.41 27.25
CA LEU A 14 -42.45 -15.01 26.01
C LEU A 14 -43.84 -14.66 25.45
N TYR A 15 -43.87 -14.38 24.14
CA TYR A 15 -44.55 -15.26 23.17
C TYR A 15 -43.84 -15.23 21.81
N ALA A 16 -43.45 -16.41 21.34
CA ALA A 16 -42.98 -16.67 19.97
C ALA A 16 -44.13 -17.26 19.16
N MET A 17 -44.43 -16.69 18.00
CA MET A 17 -45.26 -17.33 16.97
C MET A 17 -44.39 -17.59 15.73
N LYS A 18 -44.27 -18.86 15.37
CA LYS A 18 -43.73 -19.33 14.08
C LYS A 18 -44.80 -19.13 12.99
N SER A 19 -44.40 -18.64 11.82
CA SER A 19 -45.05 -18.98 10.55
C SER A 19 -44.00 -18.99 9.42
N PRO A 20 -44.10 -19.92 8.43
CA PRO A 20 -43.04 -20.22 7.49
C PRO A 20 -43.38 -19.70 6.08
N PHE A 21 -42.74 -18.63 5.62
CA PHE A 21 -42.64 -18.36 4.19
C PHE A 21 -41.26 -17.78 3.86
N ALA A 22 -40.49 -18.59 3.15
CA ALA A 22 -39.27 -18.20 2.47
C ALA A 22 -39.61 -17.29 1.29
N LEU A 23 -38.92 -16.16 1.18
CA LEU A 23 -38.67 -15.49 -0.09
C LEU A 23 -37.19 -15.14 -0.14
N CYS A 24 -36.49 -15.75 -1.10
CA CYS A 24 -35.12 -15.44 -1.48
C CYS A 24 -34.99 -13.96 -1.87
N THR A 25 -34.01 -13.27 -1.29
CA THR A 25 -33.41 -12.07 -1.88
C THR A 25 -31.88 -12.24 -1.94
N PRO A 26 -31.22 -11.79 -3.02
CA PRO A 26 -29.81 -12.11 -3.27
C PRO A 26 -28.87 -11.16 -2.50
N PHE A 27 -27.84 -11.74 -1.91
CA PHE A 27 -26.59 -11.10 -1.44
C PHE A 27 -26.73 -9.81 -0.62
N LEU A 28 -27.05 -9.96 0.67
CA LEU A 28 -26.42 -9.14 1.71
C LEU A 28 -25.17 -9.87 2.19
N PRO A 29 -23.98 -9.25 2.22
CA PRO A 29 -22.85 -9.86 2.91
C PRO A 29 -23.23 -9.96 4.39
N LEU A 30 -23.03 -11.17 4.93
CA LEU A 30 -23.28 -11.52 6.33
C LEU A 30 -22.75 -10.42 7.25
N LEU A 31 -23.66 -9.84 8.03
CA LEU A 31 -23.35 -9.11 9.25
C LEU A 31 -22.62 -10.09 10.18
N VAL A 32 -21.29 -10.05 10.14
CA VAL A 32 -20.45 -10.62 11.20
C VAL A 32 -20.57 -9.66 12.37
N ILE A 33 -21.55 -9.91 13.24
CA ILE A 33 -21.59 -9.31 14.57
C ILE A 33 -20.73 -10.23 15.44
N SER A 34 -19.47 -9.87 15.67
CA SER A 34 -18.69 -10.41 16.78
C SER A 34 -18.38 -9.29 17.78
N ASN A 35 -18.56 -9.59 19.06
CA ASN A 35 -18.33 -8.71 20.20
C ASN A 35 -16.84 -8.43 20.47
N ASP A 36 -15.96 -8.62 19.49
CA ASP A 36 -14.51 -8.49 19.62
C ASP A 36 -13.97 -7.40 18.68
N GLY A 37 -14.36 -6.14 18.91
CA GLY A 37 -13.61 -4.94 18.53
C GLY A 37 -13.04 -4.81 17.11
N LEU A 38 -13.43 -5.63 16.14
CA LEU A 38 -12.96 -5.57 14.76
C LEU A 38 -13.78 -4.51 14.02
N LEU A 39 -13.12 -3.42 13.66
CA LEU A 39 -13.70 -2.39 12.79
C LEU A 39 -14.14 -3.03 11.48
N LEU A 40 -15.31 -2.62 10.99
CA LEU A 40 -15.71 -2.95 9.63
C LEU A 40 -14.62 -2.46 8.66
N PRO A 41 -14.30 -3.19 7.57
CA PRO A 41 -13.21 -2.82 6.66
C PRO A 41 -13.29 -1.36 6.16
N TYR A 42 -14.52 -0.86 5.96
CA TYR A 42 -14.78 0.53 5.61
C TYR A 42 -14.36 1.51 6.73
N GLU A 43 -14.75 1.26 7.98
CA GLU A 43 -14.36 2.10 9.12
C GLU A 43 -12.84 2.11 9.36
N TYR A 44 -12.18 0.97 9.13
CA TYR A 44 -10.72 0.91 9.17
C TYR A 44 -10.09 1.84 8.13
N GLN A 45 -10.52 1.75 6.87
CA GLN A 45 -10.05 2.64 5.81
C GLN A 45 -10.25 4.10 6.19
N GLN A 46 -11.45 4.47 6.63
CA GLN A 46 -11.78 5.85 7.02
C GLN A 46 -10.82 6.40 8.08
N ARG A 47 -10.51 5.61 9.12
CA ARG A 47 -9.57 6.01 10.18
C ARG A 47 -8.13 6.06 9.67
N ALA A 48 -7.73 5.10 8.85
CA ALA A 48 -6.41 5.07 8.23
C ALA A 48 -6.19 6.31 7.36
N MET A 49 -7.21 6.77 6.61
CA MET A 49 -7.08 7.96 5.78
C MET A 49 -6.77 9.23 6.57
N ASN A 50 -7.28 9.38 7.80
CA ASN A 50 -6.89 10.51 8.64
C ASN A 50 -5.39 10.50 8.97
N LYS A 51 -4.79 9.31 9.11
CA LYS A 51 -3.34 9.15 9.31
C LYS A 51 -2.54 9.32 8.03
N VAL A 52 -3.06 8.88 6.88
CA VAL A 52 -2.42 9.11 5.57
C VAL A 52 -2.24 10.61 5.30
N PHE A 53 -3.18 11.44 5.74
CA PHE A 53 -3.18 12.89 5.51
C PHE A 53 -2.76 13.71 6.74
N GLU A 54 -2.26 13.10 7.81
CA GLU A 54 -1.95 13.79 9.08
C GLU A 54 -0.91 14.90 8.93
N GLU A 55 0.13 14.65 8.13
CA GLU A 55 1.19 15.63 7.81
C GLU A 55 0.91 16.38 6.49
N VAL A 56 -0.25 16.15 5.88
CA VAL A 56 -0.61 16.77 4.60
C VAL A 56 -1.33 18.10 4.84
N ASN A 57 -0.90 19.14 4.15
CA ASN A 57 -1.56 20.43 4.15
C ASN A 57 -2.90 20.34 3.38
N MET A 58 -3.99 20.16 4.14
CA MET A 58 -5.33 19.98 3.60
C MET A 58 -5.84 21.16 2.76
N SER A 59 -5.34 22.39 2.98
CA SER A 59 -5.70 23.53 2.10
C SER A 59 -5.24 23.32 0.64
N GLN A 60 -4.14 22.58 0.44
CA GLN A 60 -3.64 22.24 -0.89
C GLN A 60 -4.39 21.06 -1.51
N VAL A 61 -5.13 20.32 -0.69
CA VAL A 61 -5.91 19.13 -1.08
C VAL A 61 -7.38 19.47 -1.32
N GLU A 62 -7.88 20.57 -0.75
CA GLU A 62 -9.28 21.02 -0.87
C GLU A 62 -9.77 21.11 -2.32
N ARG A 63 -8.92 21.54 -3.24
CA ARG A 63 -9.20 21.57 -4.69
C ARG A 63 -9.50 20.20 -5.31
N PHE A 64 -9.08 19.12 -4.66
CA PHE A 64 -9.33 17.73 -5.09
C PHE A 64 -10.42 17.07 -4.27
N SER A 65 -10.53 17.41 -2.98
CA SER A 65 -11.54 16.84 -2.08
C SER A 65 -12.88 17.57 -2.11
N THR A 66 -12.95 18.73 -2.77
CA THR A 66 -14.12 19.63 -2.74
C THR A 66 -14.55 19.99 -1.32
N GLY A 67 -13.57 20.17 -0.41
CA GLY A 67 -13.79 20.49 1.00
C GLY A 67 -14.13 19.28 1.89
N LEU A 68 -14.22 18.07 1.32
CA LEU A 68 -14.47 16.86 2.11
C LEU A 68 -13.23 16.43 2.91
N PRO A 69 -13.42 15.85 4.11
CA PRO A 69 -12.32 15.33 4.92
C PRO A 69 -11.73 14.03 4.35
N PRO A 70 -10.50 13.64 4.76
CA PRO A 70 -9.80 12.43 4.29
C PRO A 70 -10.57 11.11 4.50
N ASN A 71 -11.30 10.98 5.60
CA ASN A 71 -12.14 9.80 5.86
C ASN A 71 -13.30 9.64 4.86
N ARG A 72 -13.59 10.64 4.04
CA ARG A 72 -14.57 10.57 2.93
C ARG A 72 -13.91 10.54 1.55
N ILE A 73 -12.69 10.02 1.45
CA ILE A 73 -11.92 10.01 0.20
C ILE A 73 -12.67 9.41 -1.00
N CYS A 74 -13.55 8.44 -0.79
CA CYS A 74 -14.33 7.82 -1.86
C CYS A 74 -15.44 8.71 -2.45
N GLU A 75 -15.68 9.85 -1.81
CA GLU A 75 -16.68 10.83 -2.22
C GLU A 75 -16.00 12.08 -2.81
N TRP A 76 -14.66 12.08 -2.85
CA TRP A 76 -13.89 13.16 -3.46
C TRP A 76 -14.09 13.15 -4.98
N GLN A 77 -14.36 14.32 -5.54
CA GLN A 77 -14.50 14.49 -6.98
C GLN A 77 -13.14 14.84 -7.58
N SER A 78 -12.35 13.81 -7.86
CA SER A 78 -11.11 13.95 -8.61
C SER A 78 -11.41 13.98 -10.12
N HIS A 79 -11.36 15.18 -10.70
CA HIS A 79 -11.38 15.38 -12.16
C HIS A 79 -10.06 15.97 -12.68
N GLN A 80 -8.98 15.88 -11.90
CA GLN A 80 -7.69 16.48 -12.24
C GLN A 80 -6.65 15.42 -12.56
N PHE A 81 -5.91 15.63 -13.66
CA PHE A 81 -4.85 14.72 -14.10
C PHE A 81 -3.76 14.49 -13.05
N ARG A 82 -3.55 15.44 -12.12
CA ARG A 82 -2.46 15.42 -11.12
C ARG A 82 -2.83 14.70 -9.81
N ALA A 83 -4.08 14.34 -9.61
CA ALA A 83 -4.54 13.67 -8.40
C ALA A 83 -5.70 12.74 -8.75
N VAL A 84 -5.56 11.43 -8.64
CA VAL A 84 -6.62 10.45 -8.95
C VAL A 84 -6.91 9.59 -7.72
N PHE A 85 -8.17 9.57 -7.30
CA PHE A 85 -8.66 8.71 -6.23
C PHE A 85 -9.86 7.93 -6.75
N LYS A 86 -9.71 6.61 -6.85
CA LYS A 86 -10.80 5.74 -7.31
C LYS A 86 -11.18 4.79 -6.19
N CYS A 87 -12.47 4.71 -5.92
CA CYS A 87 -13.03 3.68 -5.08
C CYS A 87 -13.91 2.70 -5.86
N ILE A 88 -13.92 1.46 -5.43
CA ILE A 88 -14.83 0.40 -5.87
C ILE A 88 -15.51 -0.13 -4.61
N ASP A 89 -16.84 -0.14 -4.60
CA ASP A 89 -17.66 -0.60 -3.47
C ASP A 89 -17.26 0.05 -2.12
N GLY A 90 -16.88 1.33 -2.16
CA GLY A 90 -16.46 2.10 -0.98
C GLY A 90 -15.00 1.90 -0.55
N PHE A 91 -14.24 1.04 -1.23
CA PHE A 91 -12.81 0.81 -0.96
C PHE A 91 -11.92 1.56 -1.93
N LEU A 92 -10.89 2.21 -1.41
CA LEU A 92 -9.90 2.91 -2.20
C LEU A 92 -9.00 1.90 -2.91
N VAL A 93 -8.99 1.94 -4.24
CA VAL A 93 -8.25 1.00 -5.11
C VAL A 93 -7.17 1.67 -5.96
N ASP A 94 -7.32 2.97 -6.27
CA ASP A 94 -6.34 3.78 -7.00
C ASP A 94 -6.08 5.06 -6.19
N PHE A 95 -4.83 5.28 -5.80
CA PHE A 95 -4.38 6.47 -5.08
C PHE A 95 -3.20 7.08 -5.82
N ARG A 96 -3.40 8.20 -6.52
CA ARG A 96 -2.34 8.84 -7.29
C ARG A 96 -2.24 10.32 -7.02
N TRP A 97 -1.01 10.77 -6.84
CA TRP A 97 -0.61 12.16 -6.85
C TRP A 97 0.65 12.33 -7.69
N MET A 98 0.62 13.29 -8.60
CA MET A 98 1.70 13.54 -9.54
C MET A 98 1.94 15.03 -9.68
N TYR A 99 3.19 15.46 -9.48
CA TYR A 99 3.61 16.84 -9.66
C TYR A 99 2.84 17.84 -8.78
N VAL A 100 2.53 17.42 -7.55
CA VAL A 100 1.88 18.26 -6.54
C VAL A 100 2.89 18.57 -5.43
N SER A 101 3.43 19.79 -5.44
CA SER A 101 4.42 20.23 -4.47
C SER A 101 3.77 20.86 -3.23
N ARG A 102 4.52 20.93 -2.12
CA ARG A 102 4.13 21.56 -0.84
C ARG A 102 2.91 20.92 -0.16
N LEU A 103 2.67 19.64 -0.42
CA LEU A 103 1.64 18.88 0.29
C LEU A 103 2.04 18.55 1.72
N GLY A 104 3.32 18.52 2.08
CA GLY A 104 3.75 17.77 3.27
C GLY A 104 3.88 16.28 2.94
N ASN A 105 4.12 15.46 3.95
CA ASN A 105 4.37 14.03 3.76
C ASN A 105 3.07 13.23 3.79
N VAL A 106 2.92 12.31 2.85
CA VAL A 106 1.87 11.29 2.86
C VAL A 106 2.28 10.18 3.82
N GLY A 107 1.36 9.80 4.71
CA GLY A 107 1.52 8.68 5.63
C GLY A 107 1.44 7.33 4.91
N ILE A 108 2.45 7.01 4.08
CA ILE A 108 2.50 5.80 3.23
C ILE A 108 2.27 4.52 4.05
N SER A 109 2.77 4.47 5.27
CA SER A 109 2.63 3.30 6.16
C SER A 109 1.18 3.02 6.60
N PHE A 110 0.27 3.97 6.38
CA PHE A 110 -1.15 3.87 6.71
C PHE A 110 -2.03 3.68 5.48
N LEU A 111 -1.44 3.51 4.28
CA LEU A 111 -2.22 3.27 3.08
C LEU A 111 -3.03 1.96 3.20
N PRO A 112 -4.34 1.97 2.88
CA PRO A 112 -5.17 0.77 2.89
C PRO A 112 -4.60 -0.33 2.01
N ASN A 113 -4.64 -1.57 2.50
CA ASN A 113 -4.15 -2.74 1.75
C ASN A 113 -4.94 -3.01 0.46
N THR A 114 -6.16 -2.49 0.35
CA THR A 114 -7.05 -2.61 -0.83
C THR A 114 -6.53 -1.84 -2.05
N ILE A 115 -5.55 -0.96 -1.86
CA ILE A 115 -4.99 -0.17 -2.97
C ILE A 115 -4.23 -1.10 -3.92
N THR A 116 -4.70 -1.13 -5.16
CA THR A 116 -4.08 -1.91 -6.24
C THR A 116 -3.08 -1.09 -7.05
N ASN A 117 -3.26 0.22 -7.12
CA ASN A 117 -2.35 1.14 -7.80
C ASN A 117 -2.09 2.36 -6.93
N VAL A 118 -0.83 2.59 -6.60
CA VAL A 118 -0.40 3.77 -5.85
C VAL A 118 0.69 4.51 -6.62
N GLU A 119 0.50 5.82 -6.79
CA GLU A 119 1.49 6.70 -7.40
C GLU A 119 1.66 7.97 -6.56
N ILE A 120 2.89 8.28 -6.18
CA ILE A 120 3.26 9.54 -5.54
C ILE A 120 4.54 10.02 -6.23
N THR A 121 4.37 10.74 -7.34
CA THR A 121 5.48 11.12 -8.23
C THR A 121 5.75 12.62 -8.15
N ALA A 122 7.01 13.02 -7.94
CA ALA A 122 7.41 14.43 -7.93
C ALA A 122 6.59 15.30 -6.95
N CYS A 123 6.45 14.82 -5.71
CA CYS A 123 5.63 15.45 -4.66
C CYS A 123 6.47 15.96 -3.47
N HIS A 124 7.80 16.03 -3.61
CA HIS A 124 8.74 16.46 -2.56
C HIS A 124 8.60 15.68 -1.25
N GLN A 125 8.29 14.39 -1.34
CA GLN A 125 8.16 13.53 -0.16
C GLN A 125 9.54 13.26 0.46
N THR A 126 9.63 13.25 1.79
CA THR A 126 10.89 13.07 2.53
C THR A 126 10.85 11.95 3.57
N SER A 127 9.70 11.29 3.67
CA SER A 127 9.41 10.23 4.63
C SER A 127 10.36 9.05 4.50
N ILE A 128 10.56 8.36 5.62
CA ILE A 128 11.19 7.04 5.62
C ILE A 128 10.13 6.02 5.23
N VAL A 129 10.43 5.22 4.20
CA VAL A 129 9.54 4.19 3.67
C VAL A 129 10.15 2.83 3.93
N ASN A 130 9.30 1.90 4.39
CA ASN A 130 9.65 0.50 4.56
C ASN A 130 8.74 -0.35 3.66
N THR A 131 9.32 -1.23 2.86
CA THR A 131 8.59 -2.12 1.93
C THR A 131 7.55 -2.98 2.63
N ARG A 132 7.70 -3.26 3.94
CA ARG A 132 6.70 -4.00 4.74
C ARG A 132 5.35 -3.32 4.84
N TYR A 133 5.29 -1.99 4.67
CA TYR A 133 4.05 -1.23 4.73
C TYR A 133 3.46 -0.91 3.36
N PHE A 134 3.99 -1.51 2.29
CA PHE A 134 3.34 -1.40 0.99
C PHE A 134 1.98 -2.11 1.03
N PRO A 135 0.94 -1.57 0.33
CA PRO A 135 -0.37 -2.20 0.29
C PRO A 135 -0.27 -3.63 -0.21
N ARG A 136 -0.94 -4.56 0.47
CA ARG A 136 -0.85 -5.99 0.16
C ARG A 136 -1.49 -6.38 -1.17
N ASP A 137 -2.51 -5.66 -1.62
CA ASP A 137 -3.14 -5.92 -2.92
C ASP A 137 -2.51 -5.09 -4.07
N ALA A 138 -1.43 -4.35 -3.78
CA ALA A 138 -0.77 -3.52 -4.77
C ALA A 138 -0.24 -4.35 -5.94
N ARG A 139 -0.65 -3.97 -7.14
CA ARG A 139 -0.10 -4.41 -8.42
C ARG A 139 0.91 -3.44 -8.96
N SER A 140 0.75 -2.15 -8.68
CA SER A 140 1.65 -1.12 -9.16
C SER A 140 1.93 -0.09 -8.06
N ILE A 141 3.22 0.14 -7.79
CA ILE A 141 3.71 1.12 -6.83
C ILE A 141 4.72 2.01 -7.54
N CYS A 142 4.44 3.32 -7.59
CA CYS A 142 5.35 4.31 -8.14
C CYS A 142 5.56 5.45 -7.15
N TYR A 143 6.78 5.60 -6.62
CA TYR A 143 7.15 6.71 -5.72
C TYR A 143 8.28 7.56 -6.30
N ALA A 144 8.34 7.63 -7.64
CA ALA A 144 9.45 8.22 -8.36
C ALA A 144 9.64 9.72 -8.08
N TYR A 145 10.88 10.20 -8.17
CA TYR A 145 11.24 11.62 -8.06
C TYR A 145 10.82 12.26 -6.73
N ASN A 146 11.22 11.67 -5.62
CA ASN A 146 11.08 12.29 -4.31
C ASN A 146 12.43 12.28 -3.58
N SER A 147 12.41 12.58 -2.29
CA SER A 147 13.55 12.46 -1.36
C SER A 147 13.22 11.42 -0.29
N MET A 148 12.49 10.36 -0.65
CA MET A 148 12.14 9.30 0.30
C MET A 148 13.39 8.50 0.66
N ARG A 149 13.46 8.11 1.93
CA ARG A 149 14.60 7.39 2.51
C ARG A 149 14.15 6.03 3.04
N GLY A 150 15.10 5.19 3.43
CA GLY A 150 14.84 3.90 4.08
C GLY A 150 15.52 2.75 3.35
N SER A 151 15.48 1.58 3.98
CA SER A 151 16.02 0.35 3.40
C SER A 151 14.93 -0.46 2.68
N LEU A 152 15.31 -1.07 1.56
CA LEU A 152 14.41 -1.85 0.73
C LEU A 152 14.56 -3.35 1.01
N ASP A 153 13.60 -3.95 1.71
CA ASP A 153 13.53 -5.41 1.86
C ASP A 153 12.65 -5.96 0.72
N LEU A 154 13.28 -6.37 -0.39
CA LEU A 154 12.54 -6.84 -1.57
C LEU A 154 11.87 -8.21 -1.38
N ARG A 155 12.19 -8.92 -0.30
CA ARG A 155 11.64 -10.25 0.02
C ARG A 155 10.23 -10.21 0.62
N VAL A 156 9.79 -9.03 1.05
CA VAL A 156 8.48 -8.83 1.73
C VAL A 156 7.46 -8.10 0.86
N LEU A 157 7.77 -7.93 -0.43
CA LEU A 157 6.87 -7.38 -1.44
C LEU A 157 5.65 -8.30 -1.60
N SER A 158 4.54 -7.72 -2.05
CA SER A 158 3.32 -8.48 -2.34
C SER A 158 3.54 -9.46 -3.49
N ASP A 159 2.95 -10.65 -3.37
CA ASP A 159 2.90 -11.67 -4.44
C ASP A 159 2.06 -11.24 -5.64
N HIS A 160 1.30 -10.14 -5.54
CA HIS A 160 0.51 -9.56 -6.63
C HIS A 160 1.21 -8.41 -7.35
N LEU A 161 2.39 -8.00 -6.88
CA LEU A 161 3.09 -6.83 -7.41
C LEU A 161 3.61 -7.09 -8.83
N ILE A 162 3.26 -6.21 -9.75
CA ILE A 162 3.61 -6.25 -11.18
C ILE A 162 4.67 -5.19 -11.48
N ASN A 163 4.51 -3.98 -10.97
CA ASN A 163 5.43 -2.87 -11.22
C ASN A 163 5.85 -2.20 -9.91
N LEU A 164 7.16 -2.03 -9.72
CA LEU A 164 7.74 -1.25 -8.64
C LEU A 164 8.70 -0.22 -9.21
N ASN A 165 8.37 1.06 -9.05
CA ASN A 165 9.20 2.17 -9.49
C ASN A 165 9.52 3.11 -8.31
N LEU A 166 10.77 3.08 -7.86
CA LEU A 166 11.28 3.87 -6.74
C LEU A 166 12.40 4.82 -7.16
N ARG A 167 12.52 5.10 -8.47
CA ARG A 167 13.64 5.86 -9.01
C ARG A 167 13.74 7.29 -8.49
N SER A 168 14.95 7.83 -8.48
CA SER A 168 15.21 9.22 -8.10
C SER A 168 14.68 9.50 -6.69
N ASN A 169 15.25 8.79 -5.72
CA ASN A 169 14.99 8.90 -4.28
C ASN A 169 16.33 8.76 -3.52
N GLU A 170 16.27 8.59 -2.21
CA GLU A 170 17.42 8.44 -1.32
C GLU A 170 17.39 7.08 -0.60
N PHE A 171 16.84 6.04 -1.25
CA PHE A 171 16.81 4.70 -0.68
C PHE A 171 18.21 4.12 -0.51
N THR A 172 18.43 3.40 0.60
CA THR A 172 19.72 2.84 1.00
C THR A 172 19.61 1.35 1.35
N GLY A 173 20.71 0.78 1.84
CA GLY A 173 20.74 -0.58 2.37
C GLY A 173 20.95 -1.64 1.29
N PRO A 174 21.25 -2.87 1.69
CA PRO A 174 21.46 -3.93 0.74
C PRO A 174 20.12 -4.38 0.12
N ILE A 175 20.15 -4.68 -1.18
CA ILE A 175 19.07 -5.32 -1.91
C ILE A 175 19.46 -6.75 -2.29
N ASP A 176 18.45 -7.60 -2.38
CA ASP A 176 18.54 -9.00 -2.78
C ASP A 176 17.45 -9.31 -3.80
N LEU A 177 17.83 -9.84 -4.97
CA LEU A 177 16.94 -10.13 -6.08
C LEU A 177 16.58 -11.63 -6.18
N GLN A 178 16.96 -12.44 -5.20
CA GLN A 178 16.70 -13.90 -5.21
C GLN A 178 15.24 -14.29 -4.98
N TYR A 179 14.44 -13.40 -4.38
CA TYR A 179 13.09 -13.72 -3.91
C TYR A 179 12.06 -12.69 -4.38
N LEU A 180 12.17 -12.27 -5.64
CA LEU A 180 11.19 -11.35 -6.23
C LEU A 180 9.84 -12.04 -6.44
N PRO A 181 8.70 -11.32 -6.29
CA PRO A 181 7.37 -11.85 -6.56
C PRO A 181 7.26 -12.44 -7.98
N ARG A 182 6.57 -13.57 -8.11
CA ARG A 182 6.43 -14.27 -9.41
C ARG A 182 5.73 -13.45 -10.49
N THR A 183 4.91 -12.47 -10.08
CA THR A 183 4.15 -11.58 -10.96
C THR A 183 4.92 -10.32 -11.37
N LEU A 184 6.11 -10.08 -10.82
CA LEU A 184 6.83 -8.83 -11.04
C LEU A 184 7.35 -8.78 -12.48
N HIS A 185 6.98 -7.73 -13.20
CA HIS A 185 7.44 -7.43 -14.57
C HIS A 185 8.51 -6.34 -14.60
N THR A 186 8.39 -5.34 -13.72
CA THR A 186 9.28 -4.17 -13.74
C THR A 186 9.75 -3.81 -12.34
N LEU A 187 11.06 -3.68 -12.16
CA LEU A 187 11.72 -3.17 -10.96
C LEU A 187 12.69 -2.04 -11.30
N ILE A 188 12.30 -0.79 -11.01
CA ILE A 188 13.13 0.39 -11.27
C ILE A 188 13.59 0.99 -9.94
N LEU A 189 14.90 0.91 -9.66
CA LEU A 189 15.55 1.47 -8.48
C LEU A 189 16.58 2.54 -8.84
N THR A 190 16.52 3.09 -10.05
CA THR A 190 17.55 4.00 -10.58
C THR A 190 17.71 5.27 -9.76
N THR A 191 18.94 5.80 -9.71
CA THR A 191 19.27 7.07 -9.04
C THR A 191 18.77 7.06 -7.60
N ASN A 192 19.34 6.17 -6.81
CA ASN A 192 19.14 6.07 -5.37
C ASN A 192 20.51 6.07 -4.66
N SER A 193 20.50 5.92 -3.35
CA SER A 193 21.69 5.87 -2.49
C SER A 193 22.05 4.44 -2.08
N ILE A 194 21.74 3.44 -2.93
CA ILE A 194 22.07 2.04 -2.66
C ILE A 194 23.58 1.86 -2.86
N ASP A 195 24.27 1.44 -1.79
CA ASP A 195 25.71 1.14 -1.81
C ASP A 195 25.92 -0.33 -1.46
N GLN A 196 26.34 -1.11 -2.46
CA GLN A 196 26.52 -2.55 -2.31
C GLN A 196 27.58 -3.06 -3.29
N LYS A 197 28.54 -3.85 -2.79
CA LYS A 197 29.59 -4.44 -3.65
C LYS A 197 29.00 -5.45 -4.65
N VAL A 198 28.12 -6.33 -4.19
CA VAL A 198 27.56 -7.41 -5.01
C VAL A 198 26.08 -7.54 -4.71
N VAL A 199 25.23 -7.39 -5.72
CA VAL A 199 23.81 -7.74 -5.65
C VAL A 199 23.63 -9.15 -6.19
N TYR A 200 23.00 -10.03 -5.41
CA TYR A 200 22.74 -11.40 -5.83
C TYR A 200 21.35 -11.50 -6.46
N TYR A 201 21.25 -12.33 -7.50
CA TYR A 201 19.99 -12.74 -8.11
C TYR A 201 19.95 -14.24 -8.34
N GLY A 202 18.74 -14.81 -8.28
CA GLY A 202 18.49 -16.21 -8.54
C GLY A 202 17.00 -16.43 -8.77
N ASN A 203 16.65 -17.40 -9.61
CA ASN A 203 15.25 -17.76 -9.90
C ASN A 203 14.35 -16.56 -10.22
N LEU A 204 14.87 -15.63 -11.04
CA LEU A 204 14.12 -14.43 -11.39
C LEU A 204 12.75 -14.81 -11.99
N PRO A 205 11.69 -14.03 -11.70
CA PRO A 205 10.34 -14.33 -12.19
C PRO A 205 10.33 -14.45 -13.71
N LYS A 206 9.64 -15.45 -14.26
CA LYS A 206 9.49 -15.58 -15.72
C LYS A 206 8.85 -14.34 -16.37
N ALA A 207 8.05 -13.61 -15.59
CA ALA A 207 7.35 -12.42 -16.01
C ALA A 207 8.24 -11.15 -16.00
N ILE A 208 9.45 -11.20 -15.43
CA ILE A 208 10.29 -10.01 -15.31
C ILE A 208 10.83 -9.60 -16.69
N ASP A 209 10.44 -8.40 -17.12
CA ASP A 209 10.88 -7.79 -18.38
C ASP A 209 12.07 -6.85 -18.15
N GLU A 210 12.07 -6.14 -17.01
CA GLU A 210 13.04 -5.08 -16.74
C GLU A 210 13.42 -4.99 -15.26
N ILE A 211 14.73 -4.96 -15.00
CA ILE A 211 15.31 -4.54 -13.72
C ILE A 211 16.36 -3.47 -14.01
N ASP A 212 16.16 -2.26 -13.50
CA ASP A 212 17.10 -1.15 -13.66
C ASP A 212 17.60 -0.65 -12.30
N LEU A 213 18.91 -0.78 -12.09
CA LEU A 213 19.62 -0.40 -10.87
C LEU A 213 20.60 0.75 -11.09
N GLY A 214 20.60 1.38 -12.26
CA GLY A 214 21.56 2.41 -12.62
C GLY A 214 21.55 3.63 -11.71
N GLY A 215 22.67 4.36 -11.64
CA GLY A 215 22.78 5.55 -10.78
C GLY A 215 22.88 5.24 -9.28
N ASN A 216 23.06 3.97 -8.89
CA ASN A 216 23.44 3.55 -7.54
C ASN A 216 24.95 3.26 -7.43
N ALA A 217 25.46 3.06 -6.22
CA ALA A 217 26.83 2.61 -5.94
C ALA A 217 26.93 1.07 -5.91
N ILE A 218 26.39 0.41 -6.94
CA ILE A 218 26.46 -1.05 -7.09
C ILE A 218 27.66 -1.41 -7.97
N ARG A 219 28.57 -2.24 -7.45
CA ARG A 219 29.76 -2.66 -8.22
C ARG A 219 29.47 -3.80 -9.16
N SER A 220 28.76 -4.84 -8.74
CA SER A 220 28.46 -5.99 -9.62
C SER A 220 27.14 -6.66 -9.27
N VAL A 221 26.59 -7.40 -10.24
CA VAL A 221 25.41 -8.24 -10.07
C VAL A 221 25.78 -9.68 -10.40
N GLN A 222 25.52 -10.61 -9.48
CA GLN A 222 26.00 -11.99 -9.56
C GLN A 222 24.86 -13.00 -9.39
N CYS A 223 24.90 -14.06 -10.19
CA CYS A 223 23.94 -15.14 -10.14
C CYS A 223 24.34 -16.15 -9.05
N VAL A 224 23.40 -16.56 -8.20
CA VAL A 224 23.62 -17.63 -7.19
C VAL A 224 23.36 -19.05 -7.71
N ALA A 225 22.57 -19.23 -8.78
CA ALA A 225 22.31 -20.55 -9.38
C ALA A 225 21.85 -20.45 -10.85
N GLY A 226 22.29 -21.39 -11.69
CA GLY A 226 22.21 -21.37 -13.15
C GLY A 226 20.83 -21.02 -13.75
N ASP A 227 20.77 -19.88 -14.42
CA ASP A 227 20.63 -19.73 -15.88
C ASP A 227 21.04 -18.28 -16.21
N ARG A 228 22.06 -18.09 -17.05
CA ARG A 228 22.66 -16.77 -17.32
C ARG A 228 21.80 -15.94 -18.29
N ARG A 229 20.49 -15.85 -18.03
CA ARG A 229 19.49 -15.34 -18.97
C ARG A 229 19.28 -13.82 -18.93
N TYR A 230 19.95 -13.08 -18.05
CA TYR A 230 19.64 -11.67 -17.82
C TYR A 230 20.78 -10.73 -18.22
N VAL A 231 20.45 -9.79 -19.11
CA VAL A 231 21.33 -8.70 -19.54
C VAL A 231 21.03 -7.47 -18.70
N TRP A 232 22.04 -7.00 -17.96
CA TRP A 232 21.92 -5.84 -17.07
C TRP A 232 22.40 -4.57 -17.78
N LYS A 233 21.59 -3.50 -17.75
CA LYS A 233 21.96 -2.19 -18.30
C LYS A 233 22.14 -1.18 -17.15
N GLY A 234 23.00 -0.18 -17.32
CA GLY A 234 23.10 0.98 -16.41
C GLY A 234 23.87 0.76 -15.10
N ILE A 235 24.37 -0.43 -14.81
CA ILE A 235 25.16 -0.74 -13.59
C ILE A 235 26.65 -0.50 -13.88
N ARG A 236 27.37 0.11 -12.91
CA ARG A 236 28.76 0.59 -13.06
C ARG A 236 29.78 -0.46 -13.53
N ASP A 237 29.45 -1.74 -13.47
CA ASP A 237 30.29 -2.83 -13.99
C ASP A 237 29.40 -3.91 -14.62
N SER A 238 28.72 -3.57 -15.72
CA SER A 238 28.11 -4.58 -16.61
C SER A 238 29.22 -5.36 -17.35
N LYS A 239 30.14 -5.97 -16.62
CA LYS A 239 31.04 -6.98 -17.18
C LYS A 239 30.30 -8.30 -17.19
N ILE A 240 29.66 -8.52 -18.32
CA ILE A 240 29.15 -9.80 -18.77
C ILE A 240 30.39 -10.70 -18.97
N TYR A 241 30.59 -11.71 -18.12
CA TYR A 241 31.52 -12.82 -18.34
C TYR A 241 30.76 -14.15 -18.20
#